data_AF-A0A4R9VG62-F1
#
_entry.id   AF-A0A4R9VG62-F1
#
_cell.length_a   1.000
_cell.length_b   1.000
_cell.length_c   1.000
_cell.angle_alpha   90.00
_cell.angle_beta   90.00
_cell.angle_gamma   90.00
#
_symmetry.space_group_name_H-M   'P 1'
#
loop_
_entity.id
_entity.type
_entity.pdbx_description
1 polymer ?
#
loop_
_entity_poly.entity_id
_entity_poly.type
_entity_poly.pdbx_seq_one_letter_code
_entity_poly.pdbx_strand_id
1 'polypeptide(L)'
;MINKAAAIGGGVIGAGWGARLLLNGIDVSIFDPDPEASRKVSEVMKGARRAYKQMVPGGLPKEGKLTFAKTIAEAVADADFIQESVPERLDLKHRVLAEIDAHAPANAIV
;
A
#
# COMPACT_ATOMS: atom_id res chain seq x y z
N MET A 1 4.31 5.73 -15.74
CA MET A 1 3.04 5.16 -15.25
C MET A 1 3.36 4.32 -14.02
N ILE A 2 2.52 4.37 -12.99
CA ILE A 2 2.70 3.58 -11.77
C ILE A 2 2.14 2.18 -12.02
N ASN A 3 2.98 1.16 -11.99
CA ASN A 3 2.59 -0.25 -12.11
C ASN A 3 2.65 -0.97 -10.78
N LYS A 4 3.57 -0.55 -9.89
CA LYS A 4 3.69 -1.08 -8.54
C LYS A 4 3.74 0.03 -7.51
N ALA A 5 3.05 -0.16 -6.40
CA ALA A 5 3.08 0.72 -5.26
C ALA A 5 3.42 -0.02 -3.96
N ALA A 6 4.02 0.69 -3.02
CA ALA A 6 4.21 0.23 -1.65
C ALA A 6 3.32 1.05 -0.69
N ALA A 7 2.72 0.39 0.30
CA ALA A 7 2.07 1.06 1.42
C ALA A 7 2.79 0.69 2.72
N ILE A 8 3.35 1.68 3.41
CA ILE A 8 4.07 1.51 4.67
C ILE A 8 3.14 1.90 5.81
N GLY A 9 2.56 0.88 6.45
CA GLY A 9 1.44 0.99 7.39
C GLY A 9 0.14 0.42 6.79
N GLY A 10 -0.36 -0.68 7.36
CA GLY A 10 -1.59 -1.41 7.01
C GLY A 10 -2.80 -1.02 7.86
N GLY A 11 -2.72 0.10 8.58
CA GLY A 11 -3.87 0.72 9.26
C GLY A 11 -4.95 1.22 8.27
N VAL A 12 -5.96 1.92 8.78
CA VAL A 12 -7.13 2.36 7.98
C VAL A 12 -6.72 3.14 6.72
N ILE A 13 -5.79 4.09 6.85
CA ILE A 13 -5.37 4.97 5.74
C ILE A 13 -4.56 4.19 4.70
N GLY A 14 -3.51 3.49 5.12
CA GLY A 14 -2.67 2.75 4.18
C GLY A 14 -3.38 1.58 3.51
N ALA A 15 -4.28 0.88 4.22
CA ALA A 15 -5.16 -0.12 3.61
C ALA A 15 -6.13 0.50 2.60
N GLY A 16 -6.61 1.73 2.84
CA GLY A 16 -7.48 2.47 1.92
C GLY A 16 -6.75 2.86 0.63
N TRP A 17 -5.52 3.37 0.74
CA TRP A 17 -4.65 3.63 -0.41
C TRP A 17 -4.31 2.36 -1.18
N GLY A 18 -3.91 1.30 -0.45
CA GLY A 18 -3.67 0.00 -1.04
C GLY A 18 -4.88 -0.51 -1.83
N ALA A 19 -6.09 -0.40 -1.28
CA ALA A 19 -7.31 -0.79 -1.98
C ALA A 19 -7.59 0.06 -3.22
N ARG A 20 -7.38 1.38 -3.15
CA ARG A 20 -7.56 2.30 -4.28
C ARG A 20 -6.65 1.93 -5.44
N LEU A 21 -5.38 1.68 -5.19
CA LEU A 21 -4.38 1.34 -6.21
C LEU A 21 -4.62 -0.07 -6.76
N LEU A 22 -4.78 -1.05 -5.87
CA LEU A 22 -4.98 -2.46 -6.23
C LEU A 22 -6.20 -2.68 -7.11
N LEU A 23 -7.34 -2.07 -6.74
CA LEU A 23 -8.58 -2.19 -7.51
C LEU A 23 -8.55 -1.46 -8.86
N ASN A 24 -7.56 -0.60 -9.09
CA ASN A 24 -7.30 0.05 -10.37
C ASN A 24 -6.15 -0.62 -11.15
N GLY A 25 -5.77 -1.85 -10.77
CA GLY A 25 -4.84 -2.69 -11.54
C GLY A 25 -3.37 -2.46 -11.23
N ILE A 26 -3.04 -1.73 -10.17
CA ILE A 26 -1.66 -1.50 -9.72
C ILE A 26 -1.30 -2.58 -8.70
N ASP A 27 -0.14 -3.22 -8.83
CA ASP A 27 0.34 -4.17 -7.84
C ASP A 27 0.70 -3.44 -6.54
N VAL A 28 0.31 -3.98 -5.39
CA VAL A 28 0.54 -3.34 -4.09
C VAL A 28 1.32 -4.26 -3.16
N SER A 29 2.43 -3.78 -2.65
CA SER A 29 3.15 -4.37 -1.52
C SER A 29 2.84 -3.61 -0.24
N ILE A 30 2.46 -4.29 0.84
CA ILE A 30 2.16 -3.67 2.13
C ILE A 30 3.12 -4.20 3.17
N PHE A 31 3.73 -3.30 3.93
CA PHE A 31 4.44 -3.64 5.16
C PHE A 31 3.76 -2.98 6.36
N ASP A 32 3.56 -3.75 7.42
CA ASP A 32 3.13 -3.27 8.73
C ASP A 32 3.68 -4.23 9.80
N PRO A 33 4.29 -3.74 10.90
CA PRO A 33 4.82 -4.59 11.97
C PRO A 33 3.73 -5.28 12.82
N ASP A 34 2.47 -4.87 12.73
CA ASP A 34 1.36 -5.49 13.45
C ASP A 34 1.02 -6.86 12.83
N PRO A 35 1.08 -7.97 13.60
CA PRO A 35 0.72 -9.29 13.10
C PRO A 35 -0.73 -9.38 12.60
N GLU A 36 -1.61 -8.49 13.05
CA GLU A 36 -3.01 -8.44 12.63
C GLU A 36 -3.23 -7.62 11.35
N ALA A 37 -2.18 -7.00 10.79
CA ALA A 37 -2.29 -6.11 9.64
C ALA A 37 -2.93 -6.80 8.43
N SER A 38 -2.55 -8.04 8.13
CA SER A 38 -3.12 -8.79 7.01
C SER A 38 -4.64 -8.96 7.14
N ARG A 39 -5.12 -9.26 8.36
CA ARG A 39 -6.55 -9.35 8.64
C ARG A 39 -7.24 -7.99 8.47
N LYS A 40 -6.67 -6.93 9.03
CA LYS A 40 -7.23 -5.55 8.96
C LYS A 40 -7.32 -5.05 7.52
N VAL A 41 -6.24 -5.18 6.75
CA VAL A 41 -6.20 -4.84 5.32
C VAL A 41 -7.25 -5.65 4.56
N SER A 42 -7.37 -6.95 4.83
CA SER A 42 -8.34 -7.81 4.15
C SER A 42 -9.78 -7.34 4.36
N GLU A 43 -10.14 -6.87 5.55
CA GLU A 43 -11.48 -6.31 5.82
C GLU A 43 -11.73 -5.00 5.06
N VAL A 44 -10.73 -4.10 5.01
CA VAL A 44 -10.81 -2.87 4.20
C VAL A 44 -10.98 -3.21 2.72
N MET A 45 -10.21 -4.18 2.21
CA MET A 45 -10.28 -4.64 0.82
C MET A 45 -11.65 -5.24 0.48
N LYS A 46 -12.26 -6.04 1.37
CA LYS A 46 -13.63 -6.55 1.19
C LYS A 46 -14.64 -5.41 1.08
N GLY A 47 -14.56 -4.42 1.97
CA GLY A 47 -15.41 -3.23 1.94
C GLY A 47 -15.25 -2.43 0.66
N ALA A 48 -14.00 -2.19 0.24
CA ALA A 48 -13.66 -1.46 -0.97
C ALA A 48 -14.21 -2.16 -2.22
N ARG A 49 -13.99 -3.48 -2.38
CA ARG A 49 -14.56 -4.24 -3.51
C ARG A 49 -16.07 -4.14 -3.60
N ARG A 50 -16.77 -4.18 -2.46
CA ARG A 50 -18.23 -4.01 -2.41
C ARG A 50 -18.64 -2.61 -2.87
N ALA A 51 -18.02 -1.57 -2.31
CA ALA A 51 -18.35 -0.19 -2.64
C ALA A 51 -18.07 0.13 -4.12
N TYR A 52 -16.93 -0.32 -4.65
CA TYR A 52 -16.55 -0.05 -6.04
C TYR A 52 -17.49 -0.66 -7.07
N LYS A 53 -17.98 -1.89 -6.82
CA LYS A 53 -19.00 -2.51 -7.69
C LYS A 53 -20.27 -1.66 -7.81
N GLN A 54 -20.60 -0.87 -6.79
CA GLN A 54 -21.77 0.01 -6.80
C GLN A 54 -21.47 1.36 -7.45
N MET A 55 -20.24 1.86 -7.31
CA MET A 55 -19.84 3.18 -7.84
C MET A 55 -19.43 3.14 -9.32
N VAL A 56 -18.95 1.99 -9.82
CA VAL A 56 -18.42 1.85 -11.18
C VAL A 56 -19.17 0.74 -11.93
N PRO A 57 -20.38 1.04 -12.46
CA PRO A 57 -21.22 0.04 -13.12
C PRO A 57 -20.59 -0.53 -14.41
N GLY A 58 -19.64 0.18 -15.04
CA GLY A 58 -18.84 -0.31 -16.17
C GLY A 58 -17.77 -1.34 -15.79
N GLY A 59 -17.64 -1.66 -14.51
CA GLY A 59 -16.62 -2.56 -13.99
C GLY A 59 -15.29 -1.87 -13.70
N LEU A 60 -14.43 -2.58 -12.98
CA LEU A 60 -13.04 -2.19 -12.72
C LEU A 60 -12.10 -2.92 -13.69
N PRO A 61 -10.89 -2.38 -13.93
CA PRO A 61 -9.85 -3.16 -14.59
C PRO A 61 -9.52 -4.42 -13.78
N LYS A 62 -8.71 -5.30 -14.37
CA LYS A 62 -8.19 -6.45 -13.65
C LYS A 62 -7.46 -5.98 -12.40
N GLU A 63 -7.86 -6.50 -11.24
CA GLU A 63 -7.24 -6.18 -9.97
C GLU A 63 -5.75 -6.55 -9.97
N GLY A 64 -4.92 -5.69 -9.38
CA GLY A 64 -3.50 -5.95 -9.19
C GLY A 64 -3.23 -7.06 -8.19
N LYS A 65 -1.96 -7.38 -7.99
CA LYS A 65 -1.49 -8.36 -7.01
C LYS A 65 -1.19 -7.68 -5.68
N LEU A 66 -1.80 -8.19 -4.60
CA LEU A 66 -1.48 -7.78 -3.24
C LEU A 66 -0.41 -8.70 -2.64
N THR A 67 0.62 -8.11 -2.04
CA THR A 67 1.69 -8.82 -1.31
C THR A 67 1.85 -8.20 0.08
N PHE A 68 2.04 -9.03 1.10
CA PHE A 68 2.44 -8.59 2.43
C PHE A 68 3.94 -8.83 2.58
N ALA A 69 4.71 -7.75 2.58
CA ALA A 69 6.16 -7.77 2.74
C ALA A 69 6.55 -7.98 4.20
N LYS A 70 7.72 -8.57 4.45
CA LYS A 70 8.24 -8.79 5.81
C LYS A 70 9.06 -7.62 6.32
N THR A 71 9.51 -6.73 5.45
CA THR A 71 10.32 -5.55 5.77
C THR A 71 9.91 -4.37 4.87
N ILE A 72 10.31 -3.15 5.25
CA ILE A 72 10.14 -1.96 4.39
C ILE A 72 10.96 -2.14 3.12
N ALA A 73 12.21 -2.60 3.23
CA ALA A 73 13.08 -2.86 2.09
C ALA A 73 12.43 -3.77 1.03
N GLU A 74 11.81 -4.88 1.46
CA GLU A 74 11.07 -5.77 0.56
C GLU A 74 9.83 -5.10 -0.06
N ALA A 75 9.16 -4.21 0.69
CA ALA A 75 7.97 -3.53 0.21
C ALA A 75 8.28 -2.52 -0.91
N VAL A 76 9.40 -1.80 -0.78
CA VAL A 76 9.71 -0.64 -1.64
C VAL A 76 10.66 -0.93 -2.80
N ALA A 77 11.34 -2.08 -2.81
CA ALA A 77 12.46 -2.39 -3.71
C ALA A 77 12.22 -2.10 -5.21
N ASP A 78 10.99 -2.22 -5.69
CA ASP A 78 10.56 -2.06 -7.08
C ASP A 78 9.26 -1.22 -7.19
N ALA A 79 8.98 -0.39 -6.19
CA ALA A 79 7.79 0.47 -6.18
C ALA A 79 8.03 1.75 -7.01
N ASP A 80 7.05 2.12 -7.83
CA ASP A 80 7.02 3.42 -8.53
C ASP A 80 6.46 4.53 -7.63
N PHE A 81 5.60 4.16 -6.67
CA PHE A 81 4.92 5.05 -5.74
C PHE A 81 4.85 4.43 -4.34
N ILE A 82 5.17 5.20 -3.30
CA ILE A 82 5.27 4.73 -1.94
C ILE A 82 4.40 5.62 -1.06
N GLN A 83 3.34 5.07 -0.49
CA GLN A 83 2.49 5.78 0.45
C GLN A 83 2.86 5.39 1.88
N GLU A 84 3.46 6.30 2.63
CA GLU A 84 3.64 6.16 4.07
C GLU A 84 2.35 6.52 4.82
N SER A 85 1.98 5.71 5.81
CA SER A 85 0.77 5.87 6.65
C SER A 85 0.97 5.30 8.06
N VAL A 86 2.20 5.38 8.58
CA VAL A 86 2.54 5.09 9.98
C VAL A 86 1.97 6.17 10.91
N PRO A 87 1.89 5.92 12.24
CA PRO A 87 1.37 6.89 13.21
C PRO A 87 1.99 8.28 13.10
N GLU A 88 1.20 9.30 13.44
CA GLU A 88 1.57 10.72 13.36
C GLU A 88 2.58 11.10 14.46
N ARG A 89 3.82 10.65 14.26
CA ARG A 89 4.96 10.85 15.15
C ARG A 89 6.20 11.15 14.31
N LEU A 90 6.73 12.35 14.46
CA LEU A 90 7.83 12.86 13.63
C LEU A 90 9.08 11.96 13.68
N ASP A 91 9.45 11.48 14.87
CA ASP A 91 10.60 10.60 15.08
C ASP A 91 10.45 9.24 14.37
N LEU A 92 9.21 8.74 14.31
CA LEU A 92 8.90 7.52 13.59
C LEU A 92 8.92 7.75 12.08
N LYS A 93 8.29 8.82 11.61
CA LYS A 93 8.24 9.17 10.17
C LYS A 93 9.64 9.38 9.60
N HIS A 94 10.52 10.13 10.28
CA HIS A 94 11.90 10.30 9.82
C HIS A 94 12.65 8.96 9.69
N ARG A 95 12.50 8.04 10.65
CA ARG A 95 13.15 6.71 10.56
C ARG A 95 12.60 5.89 9.40
N VAL A 96 11.28 5.87 9.23
CA VAL A 96 10.61 5.14 8.15
C VAL A 96 10.99 5.71 6.78
N LEU A 97 10.96 7.04 6.63
CA LEU A 97 11.35 7.71 5.39
C LEU A 97 12.82 7.48 5.05
N ALA A 98 13.72 7.45 6.04
CA ALA A 98 15.12 7.12 5.81
C ALA A 98 15.31 5.66 5.35
N GLU A 99 14.54 4.71 5.89
CA GLU A 99 14.57 3.31 5.44
C GLU A 99 13.97 3.15 4.04
N ILE A 100 12.91 3.90 3.72
CA ILE A 100 12.36 3.98 2.36
C ILE A 100 13.43 4.52 1.39
N ASP A 101 14.06 5.65 1.70
CA ASP A 101 15.08 6.30 0.86
C ASP A 101 16.29 5.38 0.59
N ALA A 102 16.67 4.57 1.58
CA ALA A 102 17.78 3.62 1.45
C ALA A 102 17.50 2.43 0.51
N HIS A 103 16.24 2.11 0.24
CA HIS A 103 15.85 0.86 -0.44
C HIS A 103 14.94 1.06 -1.66
N ALA A 104 14.30 2.22 -1.81
CA ALA A 104 13.43 2.53 -2.93
C ALA A 104 14.24 2.83 -4.21
N PRO A 105 13.68 2.56 -5.39
CA PRO A 105 14.24 3.07 -6.65
C PRO A 105 14.41 4.58 -6.62
N ALA A 106 15.51 5.09 -7.19
CA ALA A 106 15.81 6.53 -7.21
C ALA A 106 14.74 7.40 -7.91
N ASN A 107 13.89 6.79 -8.74
CA ASN A 107 12.80 7.45 -9.46
C ASN A 107 11.42 7.21 -8.82
N ALA A 108 11.35 6.51 -7.68
CA ALA A 108 10.11 6.31 -6.95
C ALA A 108 9.61 7.64 -6.35
N ILE A 109 8.30 7.84 -6.35
CA ILE A 109 7.66 8.94 -5.63
C ILE A 109 7.30 8.44 -4.23
N VAL A 110 7.64 9.22 -3.20
CA VAL A 110 7.28 8.99 -1.79
C VAL A 110 6.33 10.10 -1.33
#